data_AF-A0A8J3H3D4-F1
#
_entry.id   AF-A0A8J3H3D4-F1
#
_cell.length_a   1.000
_cell.length_b   1.000
_cell.length_c   1.000
_cell.angle_alpha   90.00
_cell.angle_beta   90.00
_cell.angle_gamma   90.00
#
_symmetry.space_group_name_H-M   'P 1'
#
loop_
_entity.id
_entity.type
_entity.pdbx_description
1 polymer ?
#
loop_
_entity_poly.entity_id
_entity_poly.type
_entity_poly.pdbx_seq_one_letter_code
_entity_poly.pdbx_strand_id
1 'polypeptide(L)' 'MRFLILALLPISLSGCDVSPNEAAICAGTLAARKAHAAALLVDGGPRSQDTGERLLTGMKAGCAE' A
#
# COMPACT_ATOMS: atom_id res chain seq x y z
N MET A 1 1.61 -29.42 31.34
CA MET A 1 0.65 -28.97 30.29
C MET A 1 0.61 -27.45 30.10
N ARG A 2 0.71 -26.62 31.16
CA ARG A 2 0.65 -25.15 31.05
C ARG A 2 1.81 -24.51 30.26
N PHE A 3 3.02 -25.10 30.31
CA PHE A 3 4.17 -24.66 29.53
C PHE A 3 4.07 -24.94 28.02
N LEU A 4 3.29 -25.95 27.59
CA LEU A 4 3.12 -26.28 26.17
C LEU A 4 2.27 -25.23 25.44
N ILE A 5 1.30 -24.63 26.12
CA ILE A 5 0.41 -23.60 25.56
C ILE A 5 1.19 -22.31 25.28
N LEU A 6 2.14 -21.95 26.15
CA LEU A 6 3.02 -20.78 25.97
C LEU A 6 4.02 -20.96 24.81
N ALA A 7 4.42 -22.19 24.51
CA ALA A 7 5.36 -22.49 23.42
C ALA A 7 4.70 -22.51 22.03
N LEU A 8 3.38 -22.69 21.95
CA LEU A 8 2.63 -22.75 20.68
C LEU A 8 2.19 -21.35 20.17
N LEU A 9 2.10 -20.36 21.06
CA LEU A 9 1.67 -19.00 20.74
C LEU A 9 2.53 -18.27 19.68
N PRO A 10 3.88 -18.34 19.67
CA PRO A 10 4.68 -17.61 18.69
C PRO A 10 4.57 -18.18 17.26
N ILE A 11 4.20 -19.46 17.09
CA ILE A 11 4.08 -20.12 15.78
C ILE A 11 2.84 -19.62 15.02
N SER A 12 1.79 -19.25 15.75
CA SER A 12 0.57 -18.67 15.18
C SER A 12 0.73 -17.21 14.70
N LEU A 13 1.75 -16.49 15.15
CA LEU A 13 1.98 -15.10 14.72
C LEU A 13 2.83 -14.98 13.45
N SER A 14 3.58 -16.01 13.06
CA SER A 14 4.41 -15.99 11.85
C SER A 14 3.63 -16.32 10.56
N GLY A 15 2.32 -16.53 10.63
CA GLY A 15 1.47 -16.89 9.49
C GLY A 15 0.83 -15.71 8.75
N CYS A 16 0.91 -14.49 9.29
CA CYS A 16 0.46 -13.30 8.55
C CYS A 16 1.54 -12.91 7.55
N ASP A 17 1.34 -13.32 6.29
CA ASP A 17 2.11 -12.78 5.18
C ASP A 17 1.78 -11.29 5.03
N VAL A 18 2.71 -10.44 5.49
CA VAL A 18 2.64 -8.98 5.37
C VAL A 18 3.31 -8.50 4.07
N SER A 19 3.47 -9.39 3.08
CA SER A 19 4.00 -9.02 1.78
C SER A 19 3.07 -8.03 1.05
N PRO A 20 3.63 -7.10 0.26
CA PRO A 20 2.85 -6.22 -0.59
C PRO A 20 1.94 -7.03 -1.53
N ASN A 21 0.64 -6.74 -1.49
CA ASN A 21 -0.32 -7.34 -2.40
C ASN A 21 -0.57 -6.39 -3.58
N GLU A 22 0.02 -6.73 -4.72
CA GLU A 22 -0.06 -5.91 -5.94
C GLU A 22 -1.52 -5.64 -6.37
N ALA A 23 -2.41 -6.62 -6.27
CA ALA A 23 -3.81 -6.45 -6.63
C ALA A 23 -4.52 -5.46 -5.69
N ALA A 24 -4.23 -5.53 -4.40
CA ALA A 24 -4.77 -4.59 -3.40
C ALA A 24 -4.21 -3.18 -3.62
N ILE A 25 -2.92 -3.03 -3.90
CA ILE A 25 -2.29 -1.74 -4.22
C ILE A 25 -2.91 -1.16 -5.50
N CYS A 26 -3.05 -1.98 -6.54
CA CYS A 26 -3.65 -1.58 -7.81
C CYS A 26 -5.10 -1.12 -7.65
N ALA A 27 -5.90 -1.84 -6.85
CA ALA A 27 -7.27 -1.47 -6.56
C ALA A 27 -7.35 -0.19 -5.71
N GLY A 28 -6.59 -0.13 -4.61
CA GLY A 28 -6.59 0.99 -3.66
C GLY A 28 -6.10 2.31 -4.26
N THR A 29 -5.18 2.25 -5.22
CA THR A 29 -4.63 3.45 -5.86
C THR A 29 -5.29 3.81 -7.21
N LEU A 30 -6.34 3.10 -7.64
CA LEU A 30 -6.98 3.31 -8.95
C LEU A 30 -7.43 4.76 -9.17
N ALA A 31 -8.11 5.35 -8.19
CA ALA A 31 -8.61 6.73 -8.28
C ALA A 31 -7.45 7.73 -8.35
N ALA A 32 -6.41 7.53 -7.54
CA ALA A 32 -5.22 8.38 -7.52
C ALA A 32 -4.45 8.30 -8.86
N ARG A 33 -4.30 7.11 -9.44
CA ARG A 33 -3.67 6.94 -10.77
C ARG A 33 -4.43 7.68 -11.86
N LYS A 34 -5.77 7.58 -11.88
CA LYS A 34 -6.61 8.31 -12.83
C LYS A 34 -6.51 9.82 -12.65
N ALA A 35 -6.57 10.30 -11.42
CA ALA A 35 -6.46 11.72 -11.11
C ALA A 35 -5.09 12.29 -11.52
N HIS A 36 -4.01 11.55 -11.23
CA HIS A 36 -2.66 11.95 -11.60
C HIS A 36 -2.46 11.94 -13.13
N ALA A 37 -2.93 10.90 -13.82
CA ALA A 37 -2.88 10.85 -15.28
C ALA A 37 -3.63 12.03 -15.93
N ALA A 38 -4.81 12.38 -15.41
CA ALA A 38 -5.54 13.55 -15.88
C ALA A 38 -4.79 14.87 -15.61
N ALA A 39 -4.17 15.01 -14.44
CA ALA A 39 -3.37 16.20 -14.10
C ALA A 39 -2.13 16.35 -14.99
N LEU A 40 -1.46 15.24 -15.32
CA LEU A 40 -0.34 15.21 -16.27
C LEU A 40 -0.75 15.71 -17.66
N LEU A 41 -1.94 15.32 -18.13
CA LEU A 41 -2.46 15.75 -19.44
C LEU A 41 -2.86 17.24 -19.47
N VAL A 42 -3.34 17.78 -18.35
CA VAL A 42 -3.85 19.16 -18.28
C VAL A 42 -2.72 20.18 -18.09
N ASP A 43 -1.82 19.95 -17.12
CA ASP A 43 -0.77 20.94 -16.82
C ASP A 43 0.65 20.37 -16.70
N GLY A 44 0.82 19.10 -16.33
CA GLY A 44 2.16 18.54 -16.05
C GLY A 44 2.96 19.30 -14.98
N GLY A 45 2.33 20.23 -14.26
CA GLY A 45 2.91 21.22 -13.38
C GLY A 45 2.40 21.07 -11.94
N PRO A 46 1.99 22.14 -11.24
CA PRO A 46 1.67 22.08 -9.81
C PRO A 46 0.60 21.05 -9.44
N ARG A 47 -0.44 20.87 -10.27
CA ARG A 47 -1.49 19.87 -10.00
C ARG A 47 -0.97 18.45 -10.22
N SER A 48 -0.17 18.24 -11.26
CA SER A 48 0.51 16.96 -11.47
C SER A 48 1.40 16.60 -10.28
N GLN A 49 2.11 17.57 -9.71
CA GLN A 49 2.94 17.36 -8.52
C GLN A 49 2.11 16.98 -7.28
N ASP A 50 1.04 17.72 -6.95
CA ASP A 50 0.15 17.40 -5.82
C ASP A 50 -0.52 16.02 -5.99
N THR A 51 -1.06 15.74 -7.18
CA THR A 51 -1.69 14.44 -7.45
C THR A 51 -0.69 13.28 -7.48
N GLY A 52 0.56 13.55 -7.89
CA GLY A 52 1.65 12.58 -7.89
C GLY A 52 2.10 12.23 -6.48
N GLU A 53 2.25 13.23 -5.60
CA GLU A 53 2.58 13.02 -4.18
C GLU A 53 1.53 12.13 -3.49
N ARG A 54 0.24 12.43 -3.70
CA ARG A 54 -0.84 11.60 -3.15
C ARG A 54 -0.82 10.17 -3.66
N LEU A 55 -0.54 9.96 -4.95
CA LEU A 55 -0.42 8.63 -5.52
C LEU A 55 0.76 7.87 -4.90
N LEU A 56 1.93 8.50 -4.82
CA LEU A 56 3.13 7.89 -4.24
C LEU A 56 2.95 7.55 -2.78
N THR A 57 2.33 8.43 -1.99
CA THR A 57 2.03 8.19 -0.58
C THR A 57 1.14 6.96 -0.40
N GLY A 58 0.11 6.78 -1.25
CA GLY A 58 -0.71 5.58 -1.25
C GLY A 58 0.04 4.31 -1.66
N MET A 59 0.92 4.39 -2.67
CA MET A 59 1.73 3.25 -3.10
C MET A 59 2.75 2.84 -2.03
N LYS A 60 3.44 3.80 -1.42
CA LYS A 60 4.39 3.57 -0.32
C LYS A 60 3.75 2.86 0.87
N ALA A 61 2.56 3.32 1.28
CA ALA A 61 1.81 2.65 2.34
C ALA A 61 1.47 1.19 2.01
N GLY A 62 1.15 0.90 0.75
CA GLY A 62 0.84 -0.46 0.28
C GLY A 62 2.08 -1.34 0.05
N CYS A 63 3.21 -0.74 -0.33
CA CYS A 63 4.50 -1.42 -0.52
C CYS A 63 5.32 -1.55 0.78
N ALA A 64 4.91 -0.86 1.86
CA ALA A 64 5.66 -0.72 3.11
C ALA A 64 7.06 -0.07 2.92
N GLU A 65 7.11 1.03 2.15
CA GLU A 65 8.33 1.78 1.77
C GLU A 65 8.31 3.26 2.19
#